data_AF-A0A520HHC8-F1
#
_entry.id   AF-A0A520HHC8-F1
#
_cell.length_a   1.000
_cell.length_b   1.000
_cell.length_c   1.000
_cell.angle_alpha   90.00
_cell.angle_beta   90.00
_cell.angle_gamma   90.00
#
_symmetry.space_group_name_H-M   'P 1'
#
loop_
_entity.id
_entity.type
_entity.pdbx_description
1 polymer ?
#
loop_
_entity_poly.entity_id
_entity_poly.type
_entity_poly.pdbx_seq_one_letter_code
_entity_poly.pdbx_strand_id
1 'polypeptide(L)'
;AEDIQRLAALDGPGARGVRLISSAPGEDRQLKIYKLGGALPLSDAVPVLENFGFRVIGELPTRLQEDSDPFVHDFVLEANDAVAQADAATLERAIAAVLEGAAENDAFNRLIVEVGMSPQAVVLFRAWFRYLRQAGLPYGLTTVVDALRRAPRVATALIARFAAAHDPADAGHPADADATIEAGLDAVTAIDDDRILRAYHSLVGATLRTNAFTPAAAEALAFKLDSHLIPGLPAPVPWREIWVYSPRIEGIHLRAGPVARGGLRWSDRRDDFRTEILGLMKAQRVKNAVIVPTGAKGGFYAKQLPPASNRDAWLAEGTESYRVFIRTLLSITDNIVEGKVVHPQGVVIHDGEDPYFVVAADKGTATFSDVANAIALEHGFWLGDAFASGGSVGYDHKAMGITAKGAWVSVQRHFAERLRMFALPRSSWADYDETLISTGGGVFPRTAKVIALTDEVRTALDIV
;
A
#
# COMPACT_ATOMS: atom_id res chain seq x y z
N ALA A 1 16.45 -35.92 20.66
CA ALA A 1 16.96 -34.85 21.55
C ALA A 1 16.69 -33.47 20.97
N GLU A 2 17.17 -33.18 19.75
CA GLU A 2 16.96 -31.88 19.09
C GLU A 2 15.48 -31.56 18.84
N ASP A 3 14.65 -32.55 18.46
CA ASP A 3 13.20 -32.34 18.28
C ASP A 3 12.52 -31.86 19.58
N ILE A 4 12.97 -32.38 20.73
CA ILE A 4 12.47 -31.97 22.05
C ILE A 4 12.92 -30.54 22.36
N GLN A 5 14.16 -30.16 22.00
CA GLN A 5 14.63 -28.78 22.18
C GLN A 5 13.84 -27.78 21.32
N ARG A 6 13.53 -28.15 20.07
CA ARG A 6 12.71 -27.31 19.19
C ARG A 6 11.30 -27.12 19.72
N LEU A 7 10.68 -28.18 20.26
CA LEU A 7 9.36 -28.10 20.91
C LEU A 7 9.39 -27.25 22.19
N ALA A 8 10.43 -27.40 23.01
CA ALA A 8 10.57 -26.65 24.26
C ALA A 8 10.81 -25.13 24.03
N ALA A 9 11.26 -24.73 22.85
CA ALA A 9 11.46 -23.35 22.46
C ALA A 9 10.18 -22.65 21.93
N LEU A 10 9.05 -23.36 21.86
CA LEU A 10 7.80 -22.78 21.38
C LEU A 10 7.08 -22.02 22.50
N ASP A 11 6.83 -20.73 22.28
CA ASP A 11 6.21 -19.82 23.26
C ASP A 11 4.67 -19.95 23.37
N GLY A 12 4.06 -20.92 22.67
CA GLY A 12 2.63 -21.22 22.79
C GLY A 12 2.00 -21.91 21.56
N PRO A 13 0.66 -22.09 21.55
CA PRO A 13 -0.06 -22.79 20.46
C PRO A 13 0.02 -22.11 19.08
N GLY A 14 0.29 -20.80 19.06
CA GLY A 14 0.48 -20.02 17.83
C GLY A 14 1.86 -20.22 17.20
N ALA A 15 2.89 -20.51 18.01
CA ALA A 15 4.27 -20.60 17.55
C ALA A 15 4.52 -21.83 16.68
N ARG A 16 5.47 -21.72 15.74
CA ARG A 16 5.86 -22.78 14.83
C ARG A 16 7.37 -22.90 14.81
N GLY A 17 7.85 -24.10 15.12
CA GLY A 17 9.24 -24.46 14.85
C GLY A 17 9.33 -25.04 13.46
N VAL A 18 10.37 -24.72 12.70
CA VAL A 18 10.69 -25.39 11.44
C VAL A 18 12.14 -25.85 11.50
N ARG A 19 12.41 -27.05 10.98
CA ARG A 19 13.76 -27.56 10.83
C ARG A 19 13.93 -28.22 9.47
N LEU A 20 14.91 -27.77 8.70
CA LEU A 20 15.32 -28.42 7.46
C LEU A 20 16.43 -29.44 7.76
N ILE A 21 16.25 -30.67 7.30
CA ILE A 21 17.25 -31.73 7.45
C ILE A 21 18.04 -31.82 6.15
N SER A 22 19.37 -31.75 6.26
CA SER A 22 20.27 -31.94 5.12
C SER A 22 20.12 -33.35 4.55
N SER A 23 19.86 -33.45 3.25
CA SER A 23 19.95 -34.70 2.49
C SER A 23 21.14 -34.66 1.53
N ALA A 24 21.60 -35.83 1.06
CA ALA A 24 22.59 -35.87 -0.02
C ALA A 24 22.00 -35.31 -1.32
N PRO A 25 22.82 -34.79 -2.26
CA PRO A 25 22.33 -34.36 -3.57
C PRO A 25 21.55 -35.46 -4.28
N GLY A 26 20.35 -35.15 -4.76
CA GLY A 26 19.45 -36.09 -5.41
C GLY A 26 18.57 -36.94 -4.47
N GLU A 27 18.72 -36.81 -3.15
CA GLU A 27 17.82 -37.43 -2.17
C GLU A 27 16.72 -36.46 -1.72
N ASP A 28 15.52 -37.01 -1.54
CA ASP A 28 14.39 -36.29 -0.97
C ASP A 28 14.76 -35.66 0.38
N ARG A 29 14.29 -34.42 0.59
CA ARG A 29 14.57 -33.67 1.80
C ARG A 29 13.53 -33.95 2.86
N GLN A 30 13.96 -33.90 4.11
CA GLN A 30 13.04 -33.88 5.25
C GLN A 30 12.94 -32.48 5.82
N LEU A 31 11.70 -32.04 6.06
CA LEU A 31 11.41 -30.81 6.77
C LEU A 31 10.48 -31.14 7.93
N LYS A 32 10.89 -30.78 9.14
CA LYS A 32 10.08 -30.97 10.34
C LYS A 32 9.38 -29.67 10.72
N ILE A 33 8.09 -29.74 11.00
CA ILE A 33 7.31 -28.65 11.62
C ILE A 33 6.91 -29.07 13.03
N TYR A 34 7.16 -28.18 14.00
CA TYR A 34 6.88 -28.37 15.41
C TYR A 34 5.72 -27.47 15.82
N LYS A 35 4.73 -28.04 16.52
CA LYS A 35 3.53 -27.33 16.96
C LYS A 35 3.05 -27.85 18.32
N LEU A 36 2.47 -26.95 19.12
CA LEU A 36 1.72 -27.27 20.35
C LEU A 36 0.21 -27.16 20.12
N GLY A 37 -0.59 -27.84 20.93
CA GLY A 37 -2.05 -27.73 20.92
C GLY A 37 -2.70 -28.46 19.75
N GLY A 38 -2.15 -29.62 19.37
CA GLY A 38 -2.73 -30.51 18.36
C GLY A 38 -2.08 -30.43 16.98
N ALA A 39 -2.47 -31.36 16.11
CA ALA A 39 -1.92 -31.52 14.77
C ALA A 39 -2.06 -30.25 13.90
N LEU A 40 -1.12 -30.04 12.99
CA LEU A 40 -1.20 -29.07 11.92
C LEU A 40 -1.97 -29.67 10.73
N PRO A 41 -3.08 -29.06 10.29
CA PRO A 41 -3.78 -29.52 9.10
C PRO A 41 -2.89 -29.43 7.84
N LEU A 42 -2.92 -30.47 6.99
CA LEU A 42 -2.18 -30.46 5.72
C LEU A 42 -2.64 -29.32 4.80
N SER A 43 -3.92 -28.95 4.84
CA SER A 43 -4.47 -27.80 4.13
C SER A 43 -3.83 -26.46 4.51
N ASP A 44 -3.20 -26.39 5.68
CA ASP A 44 -2.56 -25.19 6.19
C ASP A 44 -1.06 -25.23 5.89
N ALA A 45 -0.43 -26.41 5.99
CA ALA A 45 1.01 -26.58 5.80
C ALA A 45 1.43 -26.68 4.33
N VAL A 46 0.75 -27.51 3.53
CA VAL A 46 1.16 -27.82 2.15
C VAL A 46 1.18 -26.57 1.27
N PRO A 47 0.16 -25.68 1.28
CA PRO A 47 0.21 -24.48 0.46
C PRO A 47 1.37 -23.54 0.83
N VAL A 48 1.80 -23.52 2.11
CA VAL A 48 2.99 -22.76 2.51
C VAL A 48 4.21 -23.34 1.81
N LEU A 49 4.45 -24.64 1.95
CA LEU A 49 5.61 -25.29 1.36
C LEU A 49 5.63 -25.14 -0.17
N GLU A 50 4.50 -25.28 -0.84
CA GLU A 50 4.38 -25.08 -2.30
C GLU A 50 4.67 -23.64 -2.76
N ASN A 51 4.30 -22.65 -1.94
CA ASN A 51 4.61 -21.24 -2.20
C ASN A 51 6.08 -20.89 -1.94
N PHE A 52 6.81 -21.70 -1.17
CA PHE A 52 8.28 -21.65 -1.11
C PHE A 52 8.97 -22.43 -2.25
N GLY A 53 8.21 -23.13 -3.09
CA GLY A 53 8.75 -23.89 -4.23
C GLY A 53 9.03 -25.35 -3.92
N PHE A 54 8.56 -25.87 -2.77
CA PHE A 54 8.65 -27.29 -2.46
C PHE A 54 7.53 -28.08 -3.11
N ARG A 55 7.83 -29.33 -3.47
CA ARG A 55 6.82 -30.33 -3.76
C ARG A 55 6.76 -31.33 -2.62
N VAL A 56 5.60 -31.43 -1.98
CA VAL A 56 5.39 -32.34 -0.84
C VAL A 56 5.05 -33.74 -1.37
N ILE A 57 5.85 -34.74 -0.99
CA ILE A 57 5.65 -36.15 -1.34
C ILE A 57 4.77 -36.83 -0.31
N GLY A 58 5.00 -36.55 0.97
CA GLY A 58 4.27 -37.17 2.07
C GLY A 58 4.53 -36.48 3.40
N GLU A 59 3.74 -36.84 4.39
CA GLU A 59 3.84 -36.34 5.75
C GLU A 59 3.65 -37.49 6.75
N LEU A 60 4.44 -37.46 7.82
CA LEU A 60 4.31 -38.36 8.95
C LEU A 60 4.17 -37.55 10.25
N PRO A 61 2.94 -37.43 10.80
CA PRO A 61 2.72 -36.74 12.07
C PRO A 61 3.07 -37.67 13.23
N THR A 62 3.87 -37.16 14.16
CA THR A 62 4.20 -37.83 15.43
C THR A 62 3.67 -37.00 16.59
N ARG A 63 2.70 -37.55 17.31
CA ARG A 63 2.17 -36.98 18.56
C ARG A 63 3.05 -37.39 19.74
N LEU A 64 3.40 -36.44 20.59
CA LEU A 64 4.08 -36.69 21.86
C LEU A 64 3.04 -36.75 23.00
N GLN A 65 3.23 -37.64 23.97
CA GLN A 65 2.32 -37.79 25.11
C GLN A 65 2.67 -36.79 26.21
N GLU A 66 2.23 -35.54 26.05
CA GLU A 66 2.44 -34.43 26.99
C GLU A 66 1.17 -33.56 27.06
N ASP A 67 1.00 -32.82 28.17
CA ASP A 67 -0.20 -32.00 28.42
C ASP A 67 -0.39 -30.88 27.37
N SER A 68 0.70 -30.40 26.78
CA SER A 68 0.68 -29.36 25.74
C SER A 68 0.26 -29.86 24.35
N ASP A 69 -0.06 -31.15 24.23
CA ASP A 69 -0.41 -31.85 23.00
C ASP A 69 0.54 -31.55 21.82
N PRO A 70 1.86 -31.84 21.95
CA PRO A 70 2.86 -31.49 20.95
C PRO A 70 2.83 -32.46 19.76
N PHE A 71 3.07 -31.90 18.58
CA PHE A 71 3.23 -32.65 17.33
C PHE A 71 4.55 -32.29 16.63
N VAL A 72 5.19 -33.31 16.08
CA VAL A 72 6.28 -33.20 15.10
C VAL A 72 5.74 -33.73 13.78
N HIS A 73 5.64 -32.85 12.78
CA HIS A 73 5.23 -33.20 11.43
C HIS A 73 6.46 -33.36 10.55
N ASP A 74 6.74 -34.58 10.08
CA ASP A 74 7.86 -34.86 9.19
C ASP A 74 7.40 -34.87 7.74
N PHE A 75 7.79 -33.86 6.96
CA PHE A 75 7.46 -33.74 5.56
C PHE A 75 8.61 -34.25 4.70
N VAL A 76 8.28 -35.15 3.77
CA VAL A 76 9.19 -35.57 2.70
C VAL A 76 8.95 -34.66 1.50
N LEU A 77 10.00 -33.99 1.05
CA LEU A 77 9.98 -33.02 -0.03
C LEU A 77 10.82 -33.53 -1.21
N GLU A 78 10.32 -33.38 -2.43
CA GLU A 78 11.05 -33.74 -3.65
C GLU A 78 12.39 -33.00 -3.72
N ALA A 79 13.43 -33.71 -4.15
CA ALA A 79 14.76 -33.13 -4.34
C ALA A 79 14.70 -31.92 -5.30
N ASN A 80 15.14 -30.77 -4.81
CA ASN A 80 15.26 -29.53 -5.58
C ASN A 80 16.62 -28.89 -5.30
N ASP A 81 17.47 -28.78 -6.34
CA ASP A 81 18.84 -28.27 -6.25
C ASP A 81 18.91 -26.82 -5.76
N ALA A 82 17.89 -26.00 -6.02
CA ALA A 82 17.85 -24.61 -5.56
C ALA A 82 17.80 -24.52 -4.01
N VAL A 83 17.06 -25.44 -3.38
CA VAL A 83 16.97 -25.53 -1.91
C VAL A 83 18.32 -25.91 -1.31
N ALA A 84 19.18 -26.62 -2.05
CA ALA A 84 20.50 -27.03 -1.55
C ALA A 84 21.44 -25.88 -1.26
N GLN A 85 21.22 -24.74 -1.90
CA GLN A 85 22.06 -23.57 -1.81
C GLN A 85 21.49 -22.51 -0.87
N ALA A 86 20.23 -22.66 -0.43
CA ALA A 86 19.57 -21.73 0.46
C ALA A 86 20.11 -21.84 1.90
N ASP A 87 20.20 -20.70 2.60
CA ASP A 87 20.50 -20.66 4.03
C ASP A 87 19.33 -21.29 4.81
N ALA A 88 19.58 -22.47 5.38
CA ALA A 88 18.58 -23.24 6.12
C ALA A 88 17.97 -22.43 7.27
N ALA A 89 18.77 -21.63 8.00
CA ALA A 89 18.26 -20.86 9.14
C ALA A 89 17.29 -19.75 8.69
N THR A 90 17.59 -19.07 7.59
CA THR A 90 16.70 -18.06 7.01
C THR A 90 15.42 -18.67 6.46
N LEU A 91 15.52 -19.81 5.77
CA LEU A 91 14.37 -20.53 5.24
C LEU A 91 13.46 -21.08 6.36
N GLU A 92 14.02 -21.68 7.41
CA GLU A 92 13.27 -22.14 8.59
C GLU A 92 12.46 -20.99 9.21
N ARG A 93 13.10 -19.84 9.44
CA ARG A 93 12.41 -18.65 10.00
C ARG A 93 11.33 -18.12 9.07
N ALA A 94 11.57 -18.08 7.76
CA ALA A 94 10.60 -17.57 6.81
C ALA A 94 9.36 -18.47 6.74
N ILE A 95 9.53 -19.80 6.70
CA ILE A 95 8.42 -20.75 6.71
C ILE A 95 7.63 -20.66 8.03
N ALA A 96 8.33 -20.57 9.17
CA ALA A 96 7.69 -20.40 10.48
C ALA A 96 6.82 -19.13 10.51
N ALA A 97 7.36 -17.98 10.07
CA ALA A 97 6.62 -16.72 10.05
C ALA A 97 5.35 -16.77 9.19
N VAL A 98 5.37 -17.50 8.08
CA VAL A 98 4.17 -17.69 7.23
C VAL A 98 3.15 -18.62 7.92
N LEU A 99 3.59 -19.71 8.54
CA LEU A 99 2.71 -20.64 9.27
C LEU A 99 2.09 -20.01 10.52
N GLU A 100 2.75 -19.01 11.10
CA GLU A 100 2.26 -18.20 12.23
C GLU A 100 1.33 -17.07 11.79
N GLY A 101 1.23 -16.80 10.48
CA GLY A 101 0.45 -15.69 9.92
C GLY A 101 1.11 -14.31 10.05
N ALA A 102 2.37 -14.25 10.49
CA ALA A 102 3.16 -13.02 10.57
C ALA A 102 3.66 -12.56 9.18
N ALA A 103 3.76 -13.47 8.22
CA ALA A 103 4.14 -13.19 6.83
C ALA A 103 3.12 -13.77 5.84
N GLU A 104 3.11 -13.24 4.62
CA GLU A 104 2.14 -13.65 3.59
C GLU A 104 2.53 -14.97 2.90
N ASN A 105 1.50 -15.76 2.59
CA ASN A 105 1.62 -17.04 1.90
C ASN A 105 1.28 -16.87 0.40
N ASP A 106 2.27 -16.51 -0.41
CA ASP A 106 2.14 -16.39 -1.86
C ASP A 106 3.42 -16.77 -2.61
N ALA A 107 3.36 -16.83 -3.94
CA ALA A 107 4.46 -17.31 -4.77
C ALA A 107 5.73 -16.45 -4.70
N PHE A 108 5.69 -15.22 -4.15
CA PHE A 108 6.92 -14.45 -3.94
C PHE A 108 7.90 -15.17 -3.00
N ASN A 109 7.41 -16.03 -2.11
CA ASN A 109 8.25 -16.82 -1.21
C ASN A 109 9.21 -17.76 -1.95
N ARG A 110 8.91 -18.13 -3.21
CA ARG A 110 9.83 -18.90 -4.07
C ARG A 110 11.14 -18.18 -4.33
N LEU A 111 11.15 -16.84 -4.36
CA LEU A 111 12.37 -16.07 -4.60
C LEU A 111 13.42 -16.27 -3.49
N ILE A 112 13.00 -16.64 -2.28
CA ILE A 112 13.91 -16.97 -1.18
C ILE A 112 14.74 -18.21 -1.53
N VAL A 113 14.09 -19.21 -2.12
CA VAL A 113 14.68 -20.53 -2.40
C VAL A 113 15.36 -20.54 -3.77
N GLU A 114 14.68 -20.06 -4.80
CA GLU A 114 15.09 -20.22 -6.20
C GLU A 114 16.03 -19.12 -6.69
N VAL A 115 16.02 -17.96 -6.04
CA VAL A 115 16.89 -16.82 -6.37
C VAL A 115 17.85 -16.48 -5.22
N GLY A 116 17.64 -17.04 -4.02
CA GLY A 116 18.47 -16.75 -2.85
C GLY A 116 18.20 -15.38 -2.23
N MET A 117 16.99 -14.85 -2.38
CA MET A 117 16.64 -13.53 -1.83
C MET A 117 16.40 -13.57 -0.32
N SER A 118 16.74 -12.48 0.35
CA SER A 118 16.36 -12.30 1.76
C SER A 118 14.83 -12.16 1.88
N PRO A 119 14.23 -12.57 3.01
CA PRO A 119 12.81 -12.35 3.27
C PRO A 119 12.39 -10.88 3.13
N GLN A 120 13.25 -9.95 3.53
CA GLN A 120 13.01 -8.51 3.42
C GLN A 120 12.93 -8.05 1.95
N ALA A 121 13.83 -8.54 1.08
CA ALA A 121 13.77 -8.25 -0.34
C ALA A 121 12.47 -8.77 -0.97
N VAL A 122 12.02 -9.95 -0.57
CA VAL A 122 10.75 -10.53 -1.02
C VAL A 122 9.55 -9.68 -0.60
N VAL A 123 9.55 -9.13 0.62
CA VAL A 123 8.51 -8.18 1.07
C VAL A 123 8.53 -6.89 0.23
N LEU A 124 9.70 -6.37 -0.14
CA LEU A 124 9.81 -5.21 -1.04
C LEU A 124 9.20 -5.50 -2.42
N PHE A 125 9.55 -6.64 -3.03
CA PHE A 125 8.96 -7.05 -4.32
C PHE A 125 7.44 -7.19 -4.26
N ARG A 126 6.92 -7.72 -3.14
CA ARG A 126 5.48 -7.84 -2.91
C ARG A 126 4.82 -6.46 -2.73
N ALA A 127 5.43 -5.55 -1.97
CA ALA A 127 4.95 -4.19 -1.78
C ALA A 127 4.88 -3.41 -3.11
N TRP A 128 5.93 -3.50 -3.92
CA TRP A 128 6.02 -2.89 -5.24
C TRP A 128 5.03 -3.51 -6.23
N PHE A 129 4.87 -4.83 -6.23
CA PHE A 129 3.84 -5.51 -7.04
C PHE A 129 2.45 -4.95 -6.74
N ARG A 130 2.09 -4.84 -5.46
CA ARG A 130 0.77 -4.38 -5.03
C ARG A 130 0.51 -2.94 -5.46
N TYR A 131 1.52 -2.07 -5.37
CA TYR A 131 1.44 -0.73 -5.95
C TYR A 131 1.25 -0.79 -7.47
N LEU A 132 2.09 -1.52 -8.20
CA LEU A 132 2.01 -1.61 -9.66
C LEU A 132 0.65 -2.15 -10.13
N ARG A 133 0.06 -3.09 -9.39
CA ARG A 133 -1.29 -3.59 -9.66
C ARG A 133 -2.33 -2.48 -9.51
N GLN A 134 -2.27 -1.68 -8.44
CA GLN A 134 -3.12 -0.50 -8.24
C GLN A 134 -2.88 0.59 -9.31
N ALA A 135 -1.67 0.64 -9.86
CA ALA A 135 -1.26 1.55 -10.92
C ALA A 135 -1.66 1.08 -12.34
N GLY A 136 -2.22 -0.13 -12.48
CA GLY A 136 -2.73 -0.66 -13.75
C GLY A 136 -1.84 -1.69 -14.44
N LEU A 137 -0.84 -2.26 -13.75
CA LEU A 137 -0.05 -3.38 -14.28
C LEU A 137 -0.99 -4.58 -14.57
N PRO A 138 -1.01 -5.09 -15.81
CA PRO A 138 -2.01 -6.08 -16.23
C PRO A 138 -1.64 -7.52 -15.87
N TYR A 139 -0.45 -7.74 -15.29
CA TYR A 139 0.10 -9.07 -15.02
C TYR A 139 -0.29 -9.59 -13.63
N GLY A 140 -0.64 -10.87 -13.56
CA GLY A 140 -0.94 -11.55 -12.31
C GLY A 140 0.31 -11.84 -11.47
N LEU A 141 0.10 -12.16 -10.19
CA LEU A 141 1.17 -12.40 -9.22
C LEU A 141 2.15 -13.47 -9.70
N THR A 142 1.66 -14.62 -10.15
CA THR A 142 2.51 -15.73 -10.62
C THR A 142 3.36 -15.33 -11.81
N THR A 143 2.80 -14.62 -12.79
CA THR A 143 3.54 -14.13 -13.97
C THR A 143 4.68 -13.18 -13.57
N VAL A 144 4.43 -12.31 -12.60
CA VAL A 144 5.44 -11.38 -12.08
C VAL A 144 6.56 -12.11 -11.35
N VAL A 145 6.22 -13.06 -10.47
CA VAL A 145 7.21 -13.89 -9.76
C VAL A 145 8.08 -14.67 -10.76
N ASP A 146 7.46 -15.24 -11.79
CA ASP A 146 8.16 -15.99 -12.82
C ASP A 146 9.13 -15.12 -13.63
N ALA A 147 8.77 -13.87 -13.94
CA ALA A 147 9.66 -12.92 -14.60
C ALA A 147 10.89 -12.59 -13.74
N LEU A 148 10.68 -12.33 -12.44
CA LEU A 148 11.76 -12.08 -11.47
C LEU A 148 12.68 -13.30 -11.34
N ARG A 149 12.10 -14.51 -11.31
CA ARG A 149 12.84 -15.77 -11.21
C ARG A 149 13.67 -16.06 -12.46
N ARG A 150 13.16 -15.77 -13.66
CA ARG A 150 13.89 -15.94 -14.92
C ARG A 150 15.01 -14.91 -15.11
N ALA A 151 14.94 -13.77 -14.42
CA ALA A 151 15.95 -12.72 -14.46
C ALA A 151 16.58 -12.44 -13.08
N PRO A 152 17.25 -13.43 -12.45
CA PRO A 152 17.74 -13.30 -11.07
C PRO A 152 18.76 -12.17 -10.92
N ARG A 153 19.60 -11.93 -11.94
CA ARG A 153 20.55 -10.80 -11.96
C ARG A 153 19.84 -9.45 -11.89
N VAL A 154 18.75 -9.27 -12.63
CA VAL A 154 17.95 -8.04 -12.60
C VAL A 154 17.24 -7.90 -11.26
N ALA A 155 16.64 -8.99 -10.76
CA ALA A 155 15.95 -8.98 -9.48
C ALA A 155 16.89 -8.61 -8.31
N THR A 156 18.09 -9.18 -8.24
CA THR A 156 19.10 -8.80 -7.24
C THR A 156 19.56 -7.35 -7.41
N ALA A 157 19.78 -6.91 -8.66
CA ALA A 157 20.20 -5.54 -8.94
C ALA A 157 19.14 -4.50 -8.59
N LEU A 158 17.84 -4.81 -8.73
CA LEU A 158 16.75 -3.94 -8.28
C LEU A 158 16.79 -3.68 -6.77
N ILE A 159 17.06 -4.71 -5.96
CA ILE A 159 17.23 -4.57 -4.52
C ILE A 159 18.49 -3.78 -4.18
N ALA A 160 19.61 -4.08 -4.85
CA ALA A 160 20.87 -3.35 -4.66
C ALA A 160 20.72 -1.86 -5.01
N ARG A 161 20.00 -1.55 -6.10
CA ARG A 161 19.68 -0.17 -6.50
C ARG A 161 18.86 0.54 -5.44
N PHE A 162 17.83 -0.12 -4.90
CA PHE A 162 16.97 0.44 -3.86
C PHE A 162 17.77 0.72 -2.58
N ALA A 163 18.60 -0.23 -2.13
CA ALA A 163 19.48 -0.06 -0.98
C ALA A 163 20.48 1.08 -1.19
N ALA A 164 21.20 1.10 -2.32
CA ALA A 164 22.16 2.15 -2.64
C ALA A 164 21.54 3.57 -2.64
N ALA A 165 20.25 3.69 -2.94
CA ALA A 165 19.55 4.98 -2.91
C ALA A 165 19.01 5.36 -1.52
N HIS A 166 18.72 4.39 -0.65
CA HIS A 166 17.88 4.63 0.53
C HIS A 166 18.39 4.09 1.86
N ASP A 167 19.41 3.23 1.86
CA ASP A 167 20.03 2.72 3.07
C ASP A 167 21.04 3.74 3.60
N PRO A 168 20.81 4.37 4.77
CA PRO A 168 21.78 5.31 5.35
C PRO A 168 23.12 4.66 5.72
N ALA A 169 23.14 3.34 5.91
CA ALA A 169 24.35 2.59 6.23
C ALA A 169 25.17 2.21 4.98
N ASP A 170 24.56 2.25 3.79
CA ASP A 170 25.19 1.91 2.52
C ASP A 170 24.91 3.00 1.47
N ALA A 171 25.78 4.01 1.47
CA ALA A 171 25.81 5.04 0.42
C ALA A 171 26.46 4.46 -0.84
N GLY A 172 25.78 3.49 -1.46
CA GLY A 172 26.16 2.93 -2.74
C GLY A 172 25.99 3.95 -3.89
N HIS A 173 26.36 3.54 -5.10
CA HIS A 173 26.11 4.32 -6.32
C HIS A 173 24.95 3.65 -7.09
N PRO A 174 23.73 4.20 -7.04
CA PRO A 174 22.58 3.61 -7.75
C PRO A 174 22.84 3.35 -9.24
N ALA A 175 23.71 4.17 -9.86
CA ALA A 175 24.13 4.04 -11.25
C ALA A 175 24.79 2.68 -11.58
N ASP A 176 25.53 2.08 -10.66
CA ASP A 176 26.18 0.78 -10.89
C ASP A 176 25.15 -0.36 -10.96
N ALA A 177 24.14 -0.27 -10.09
CA ALA A 177 23.01 -1.19 -10.10
C ALA A 177 22.12 -0.94 -11.33
N ASP A 178 21.92 0.32 -11.74
CA ASP A 178 21.21 0.67 -12.98
C ASP A 178 21.88 0.06 -14.22
N ALA A 179 23.20 0.17 -14.34
CA ALA A 179 23.95 -0.46 -15.44
C ALA A 179 23.80 -1.99 -15.43
N THR A 180 23.76 -2.61 -14.25
CA THR A 180 23.53 -4.06 -14.11
C THR A 180 22.10 -4.45 -14.51
N ILE A 181 21.11 -3.64 -14.15
CA ILE A 181 19.71 -3.82 -14.55
C ILE A 181 19.58 -3.71 -16.06
N GLU A 182 20.12 -2.65 -16.68
CA GLU A 182 20.06 -2.43 -18.13
C GLU A 182 20.68 -3.59 -18.90
N ALA A 183 21.91 -4.01 -18.55
CA ALA A 183 22.56 -5.15 -19.18
C ALA A 183 21.80 -6.47 -18.96
N GLY A 184 21.10 -6.61 -17.83
CA GLY A 184 20.25 -7.76 -17.55
C GLY A 184 18.94 -7.74 -18.37
N LEU A 185 18.33 -6.58 -18.55
CA LEU A 185 17.13 -6.37 -19.37
C LEU A 185 17.40 -6.65 -20.85
N ASP A 186 18.57 -6.28 -21.37
CA ASP A 186 18.98 -6.56 -22.76
C ASP A 186 19.04 -8.07 -23.07
N ALA A 187 19.23 -8.91 -22.03
CA ALA A 187 19.22 -10.36 -22.17
C ALA A 187 17.81 -10.98 -22.08
N VAL A 188 16.77 -10.19 -21.78
CA VAL A 188 15.39 -10.69 -21.62
C VAL A 188 14.71 -10.77 -22.99
N THR A 189 14.40 -11.99 -23.42
CA THR A 189 13.78 -12.22 -24.74
C THR A 189 12.25 -12.14 -24.71
N ALA A 190 11.63 -12.42 -23.57
CA ALA A 190 10.18 -12.41 -23.42
C ALA A 190 9.67 -10.99 -23.17
N ILE A 191 8.82 -10.48 -24.07
CA ILE A 191 8.33 -9.10 -24.02
C ILE A 191 7.57 -8.77 -22.73
N ASP A 192 6.83 -9.73 -22.18
CA ASP A 192 6.09 -9.54 -20.94
C ASP A 192 7.03 -9.47 -19.73
N ASP A 193 8.09 -10.28 -19.71
CA ASP A 193 9.11 -10.23 -18.65
C ASP A 193 9.84 -8.89 -18.68
N ASP A 194 10.24 -8.41 -19.86
CA ASP A 194 10.89 -7.10 -20.03
C ASP A 194 10.00 -5.97 -19.50
N ARG A 195 8.71 -5.97 -19.86
CA ARG A 195 7.73 -4.97 -19.38
C ARG A 195 7.58 -4.99 -17.87
N ILE A 196 7.49 -6.18 -17.26
CA ILE A 196 7.38 -6.33 -15.81
C ILE A 196 8.63 -5.77 -15.13
N LEU A 197 9.82 -6.21 -15.56
CA LEU A 197 11.09 -5.83 -14.94
C LEU A 197 11.36 -4.32 -15.08
N ARG A 198 11.03 -3.72 -16.23
CA ARG A 198 11.10 -2.26 -16.44
C ARG A 198 10.11 -1.48 -15.57
N ALA A 199 8.92 -2.02 -15.31
CA ALA A 199 7.97 -1.39 -14.39
C ALA A 199 8.50 -1.37 -12.95
N TYR A 200 9.14 -2.46 -12.50
CA TYR A 200 9.85 -2.47 -11.23
C TYR A 200 11.01 -1.48 -11.19
N HIS A 201 11.85 -1.47 -12.23
CA HIS A 201 12.97 -0.54 -12.32
C HIS A 201 12.52 0.92 -12.23
N SER A 202 11.45 1.28 -12.97
CA SER A 202 10.88 2.63 -12.94
C SER A 202 10.34 2.99 -11.56
N LEU A 203 9.62 2.08 -10.89
CA LEU A 203 9.08 2.32 -9.55
C LEU A 203 10.17 2.49 -8.50
N VAL A 204 11.18 1.61 -8.52
CA VAL A 204 12.35 1.71 -7.63
C VAL A 204 13.08 3.03 -7.88
N GLY A 205 13.21 3.45 -9.14
CA GLY A 205 13.76 4.75 -9.52
C GLY A 205 12.94 5.96 -9.10
N ALA A 206 11.62 5.82 -9.04
CA ALA A 206 10.71 6.88 -8.63
C ALA A 206 10.61 7.07 -7.11
N THR A 207 11.26 6.23 -6.30
CA THR A 207 11.18 6.33 -4.84
C THR A 207 12.07 7.48 -4.34
N LEU A 208 11.46 8.40 -3.58
CA LEU A 208 12.10 9.60 -3.03
C LEU A 208 12.44 9.47 -1.55
N ARG A 209 11.62 8.72 -0.80
CA ARG A 209 11.81 8.43 0.62
C ARG A 209 11.20 7.08 0.96
N THR A 210 11.77 6.41 1.95
CA THR A 210 11.23 5.16 2.48
C THR A 210 11.67 4.96 3.93
N ASN A 211 10.84 4.28 4.71
CA ASN A 211 11.19 3.86 6.07
C ASN A 211 11.80 2.44 6.10
N ALA A 212 12.05 1.80 4.95
CA ALA A 212 12.48 0.40 4.85
C ALA A 212 13.75 0.06 5.66
N PHE A 213 14.58 1.06 5.95
CA PHE A 213 15.84 0.94 6.70
C PHE A 213 15.74 1.49 8.13
N THR A 214 14.53 1.72 8.62
CA THR A 214 14.27 2.21 9.99
C THR A 214 13.44 1.19 10.78
N PRO A 215 13.44 1.27 12.13
CA PRO A 215 12.59 0.40 12.95
C PRO A 215 11.09 0.49 12.62
N ALA A 216 10.63 1.60 12.04
CA ALA A 216 9.22 1.78 11.66
C ALA A 216 8.76 0.80 10.56
N ALA A 217 9.70 0.28 9.74
CA ALA A 217 9.39 -0.73 8.72
C ALA A 217 8.79 -2.03 9.29
N ALA A 218 9.06 -2.33 10.57
CA ALA A 218 8.51 -3.51 11.24
C ALA A 218 6.99 -3.44 11.39
N GLU A 219 6.42 -2.24 11.48
CA GLU A 219 4.97 -2.04 11.53
C GLU A 219 4.35 -2.02 10.12
N ALA A 220 4.89 -1.18 9.23
CA ALA A 220 4.57 -1.17 7.82
C ALA A 220 5.62 -0.38 7.01
N LEU A 221 5.76 -0.74 5.74
CA LEU A 221 6.62 -0.05 4.78
C LEU A 221 5.91 1.18 4.20
N ALA A 222 6.67 2.25 4.01
CA ALA A 222 6.24 3.46 3.31
C ALA A 222 7.17 3.76 2.14
N PHE A 223 6.60 4.18 1.01
CA PHE A 223 7.34 4.64 -0.17
C PHE A 223 6.73 5.95 -0.65
N LYS A 224 7.48 7.04 -0.58
CA LYS A 224 7.12 8.30 -1.22
C LYS A 224 7.63 8.26 -2.65
N LEU A 225 6.74 8.42 -3.61
CA LEU A 225 6.98 8.21 -5.02
C LEU A 225 6.80 9.52 -5.79
N ASP A 226 7.69 9.76 -6.74
CA ASP A 226 7.46 10.72 -7.83
C ASP A 226 6.58 10.07 -8.90
N SER A 227 5.28 10.39 -8.89
CA SER A 227 4.34 9.85 -9.87
C SER A 227 4.71 10.19 -11.33
N HIS A 228 5.43 11.29 -11.59
CA HIS A 228 5.82 11.64 -12.96
C HIS A 228 6.93 10.74 -13.51
N LEU A 229 7.66 10.05 -12.64
CA LEU A 229 8.68 9.07 -13.02
C LEU A 229 8.12 7.66 -13.21
N ILE A 230 6.81 7.46 -12.97
CA ILE A 230 6.15 6.15 -13.09
C ILE A 230 5.36 6.10 -14.40
N PRO A 231 5.79 5.29 -15.38
CA PRO A 231 5.11 5.21 -16.68
C PRO A 231 3.69 4.64 -16.56
N GLY A 232 2.78 5.16 -17.38
CA GLY A 232 1.43 4.59 -17.54
C GLY A 232 0.42 4.98 -16.46
N LEU A 233 0.75 5.86 -15.53
CA LEU A 233 -0.22 6.32 -14.53
C LEU A 233 -1.39 7.08 -15.18
N PRO A 234 -2.64 6.81 -14.74
CA PRO A 234 -3.82 7.50 -15.27
C PRO A 234 -3.83 8.98 -14.87
N ALA A 235 -4.27 9.84 -15.79
CA ALA A 235 -4.42 11.28 -15.55
C ALA A 235 -5.54 11.59 -14.54
N PRO A 236 -5.43 12.71 -13.77
CA PRO A 236 -4.26 13.55 -13.67
C PRO A 236 -3.20 12.83 -12.83
N VAL A 237 -1.95 12.89 -13.28
CA VAL A 237 -0.82 12.30 -12.54
C VAL A 237 -0.65 13.10 -11.24
N PRO A 238 -0.70 12.46 -10.06
CA PRO A 238 -0.43 13.17 -8.81
C PRO A 238 0.96 13.80 -8.83
N TRP A 239 1.18 14.83 -8.01
CA TRP A 239 2.54 15.32 -7.79
C TRP A 239 3.36 14.26 -7.04
N ARG A 240 2.80 13.69 -5.96
CA ARG A 240 3.44 12.63 -5.17
C ARG A 240 2.42 11.62 -4.69
N GLU A 241 2.87 10.39 -4.54
CA GLU A 241 2.14 9.29 -3.93
C GLU A 241 2.92 8.77 -2.74
N ILE A 242 2.25 8.51 -1.61
CA ILE A 242 2.85 7.71 -0.53
C ILE A 242 2.13 6.38 -0.51
N TRP A 243 2.82 5.32 -0.92
CA TRP A 243 2.36 3.94 -0.84
C TRP A 243 2.73 3.33 0.50
N VAL A 244 1.78 2.67 1.15
CA VAL A 244 1.96 2.00 2.44
C VAL A 244 1.61 0.53 2.31
N TYR A 245 2.45 -0.33 2.87
CA TYR A 245 2.32 -1.77 2.73
C TYR A 245 2.69 -2.55 4.00
N SER A 246 1.83 -3.47 4.41
CA SER A 246 2.17 -4.53 5.36
C SER A 246 1.26 -5.77 5.18
N PRO A 247 1.52 -6.88 5.91
CA PRO A 247 0.58 -7.99 5.98
C PRO A 247 -0.82 -7.58 6.47
N ARG A 248 -0.93 -6.49 7.23
CA ARG A 248 -2.17 -6.00 7.84
C ARG A 248 -2.91 -4.98 6.96
N ILE A 249 -2.17 -4.11 6.26
CA ILE A 249 -2.77 -3.01 5.47
C ILE A 249 -2.12 -2.79 4.10
N GLU A 250 -2.91 -2.25 3.18
CA GLU A 250 -2.44 -1.54 1.99
C GLU A 250 -3.00 -0.12 2.05
N GLY A 251 -2.22 0.90 1.69
CA GLY A 251 -2.67 2.28 1.77
C GLY A 251 -1.98 3.19 0.77
N ILE A 252 -2.67 4.26 0.39
CA ILE A 252 -2.12 5.26 -0.52
C ILE A 252 -2.54 6.68 -0.12
N HIS A 253 -1.63 7.63 -0.26
CA HIS A 253 -1.92 9.05 -0.12
C HIS A 253 -1.44 9.83 -1.35
N LEU A 254 -2.37 10.41 -2.09
CA LEU A 254 -2.12 11.18 -3.32
C LEU A 254 -2.11 12.67 -3.00
N ARG A 255 -1.12 13.41 -3.52
CA ARG A 255 -1.05 14.87 -3.43
C ARG A 255 -0.93 15.50 -4.80
N ALA A 256 -1.62 16.61 -5.02
CA ALA A 256 -1.49 17.41 -6.25
C ALA A 256 -0.41 18.52 -6.13
N GLY A 257 0.25 18.68 -4.99
CA GLY A 257 1.29 19.69 -4.77
C GLY A 257 1.88 19.63 -3.35
N PRO A 258 2.89 20.49 -3.05
CA PRO A 258 3.63 20.50 -1.78
C PRO A 258 2.77 20.82 -0.57
N VAL A 259 1.78 21.70 -0.73
CA VAL A 259 0.84 22.06 0.34
C VAL A 259 -0.53 21.55 -0.06
N ALA A 260 -0.87 20.33 0.36
CA ALA A 260 -2.11 19.68 -0.01
C ALA A 260 -2.82 19.08 1.20
N ARG A 261 -4.15 19.17 1.21
CA ARG A 261 -5.01 18.67 2.29
C ARG A 261 -6.08 17.75 1.73
N GLY A 262 -6.34 16.65 2.44
CA GLY A 262 -7.16 15.56 1.94
C GLY A 262 -7.79 14.72 3.03
N GLY A 263 -8.97 14.16 2.73
CA GLY A 263 -9.58 13.16 3.60
C GLY A 263 -8.97 11.78 3.39
N LEU A 264 -8.95 10.95 4.43
CA LEU A 264 -8.52 9.55 4.37
C LEU A 264 -9.72 8.61 4.39
N ARG A 265 -9.84 7.76 3.36
CA ARG A 265 -10.97 6.83 3.21
C ARG A 265 -10.59 5.41 3.62
N TRP A 266 -11.46 4.76 4.38
CA TRP A 266 -11.40 3.30 4.52
C TRP A 266 -12.14 2.69 3.31
N SER A 267 -11.38 2.03 2.44
CA SER A 267 -11.89 1.37 1.24
C SER A 267 -12.12 -0.12 1.48
N ASP A 268 -13.18 -0.66 0.87
CA ASP A 268 -13.47 -2.08 0.72
C ASP A 268 -12.97 -2.64 -0.63
N ARG A 269 -12.38 -1.79 -1.47
CA ARG A 269 -11.95 -2.11 -2.84
C ARG A 269 -10.51 -2.60 -2.91
N ARG A 270 -10.29 -3.87 -2.56
CA ARG A 270 -8.96 -4.49 -2.53
C ARG A 270 -8.12 -4.21 -3.79
N ASP A 271 -8.66 -4.43 -4.98
CA ASP A 271 -7.87 -4.48 -6.22
C ASP A 271 -7.81 -3.16 -7.01
N ASP A 272 -8.54 -2.12 -6.58
CA ASP A 272 -8.64 -0.85 -7.31
C ASP A 272 -8.95 0.39 -6.46
N PHE A 273 -8.68 0.36 -5.15
CA PHE A 273 -8.88 1.54 -4.29
C PHE A 273 -8.07 2.75 -4.72
N ARG A 274 -6.90 2.60 -5.35
CA ARG A 274 -6.15 3.76 -5.89
C ARG A 274 -6.98 4.56 -6.90
N THR A 275 -7.74 3.89 -7.76
CA THR A 275 -8.65 4.55 -8.72
C THR A 275 -9.76 5.30 -8.00
N GLU A 276 -10.31 4.72 -6.93
CA GLU A 276 -11.28 5.40 -6.07
C GLU A 276 -10.68 6.67 -5.43
N ILE A 277 -9.48 6.56 -4.83
CA ILE A 277 -8.80 7.68 -4.17
C ILE A 277 -8.43 8.76 -5.19
N LEU A 278 -7.97 8.39 -6.39
CA LEU A 278 -7.66 9.32 -7.47
C LEU A 278 -8.91 10.10 -7.91
N GLY A 279 -10.03 9.41 -8.13
CA GLY A 279 -11.31 10.06 -8.46
C GLY A 279 -11.76 11.05 -7.38
N LEU A 280 -11.56 10.72 -6.11
CA LEU A 280 -11.86 11.62 -4.98
C LEU A 280 -10.89 12.81 -4.91
N MET A 281 -9.60 12.62 -5.20
CA MET A 281 -8.63 13.72 -5.31
C MET A 281 -9.00 14.68 -6.44
N LYS A 282 -9.41 14.16 -7.61
CA LYS A 282 -9.91 14.98 -8.73
C LYS A 282 -11.06 15.89 -8.28
N ALA A 283 -12.05 15.32 -7.59
CA ALA A 283 -13.18 16.09 -7.06
C ALA A 283 -12.74 17.17 -6.04
N GLN A 284 -11.68 16.91 -5.26
CA GLN A 284 -11.16 17.90 -4.30
C GLN A 284 -10.43 19.06 -4.96
N ARG A 285 -9.78 18.88 -6.12
CA ARG A 285 -9.17 20.00 -6.87
C ARG A 285 -10.19 21.06 -7.24
N VAL A 286 -11.37 20.64 -7.74
CA VAL A 286 -12.47 21.54 -8.08
C VAL A 286 -13.04 22.22 -6.83
N LYS A 287 -13.13 21.48 -5.70
CA LYS A 287 -13.68 22.00 -4.45
C LYS A 287 -12.77 23.02 -3.75
N ASN A 288 -11.47 22.82 -3.77
CA ASN A 288 -10.50 23.60 -2.99
C ASN A 288 -9.91 24.80 -3.73
N ALA A 289 -10.23 25.00 -5.02
CA ALA A 289 -9.66 26.07 -5.87
C ALA A 289 -9.74 27.49 -5.26
N VAL A 290 -10.67 27.72 -4.31
CA VAL A 290 -10.89 29.01 -3.64
C VAL A 290 -10.17 29.11 -2.27
N ILE A 291 -9.69 28.01 -1.67
CA ILE A 291 -9.17 27.97 -0.28
C ILE A 291 -7.71 27.48 -0.18
N VAL A 292 -7.35 26.39 -0.86
CA VAL A 292 -5.98 25.86 -0.89
C VAL A 292 -5.68 25.45 -2.33
N PRO A 293 -4.57 25.92 -2.94
CA PRO A 293 -4.33 25.78 -4.38
C PRO A 293 -4.24 24.31 -4.86
N THR A 294 -3.95 23.36 -3.97
CA THR A 294 -3.76 21.95 -4.31
C THR A 294 -4.46 20.99 -3.33
N GLY A 295 -5.15 19.97 -3.86
CA GLY A 295 -5.86 18.95 -3.08
C GLY A 295 -5.02 17.70 -2.81
N ALA A 296 -5.35 16.96 -1.75
CA ALA A 296 -4.83 15.61 -1.48
C ALA A 296 -5.97 14.63 -1.24
N LYS A 297 -5.70 13.33 -1.33
CA LYS A 297 -6.63 12.31 -0.87
C LYS A 297 -5.87 11.06 -0.51
N GLY A 298 -6.22 10.43 0.59
CA GLY A 298 -5.71 9.10 0.89
C GLY A 298 -6.80 8.08 1.12
N GLY A 299 -6.39 6.84 1.18
CA GLY A 299 -7.22 5.75 1.64
C GLY A 299 -6.42 4.48 1.88
N PHE A 300 -7.03 3.58 2.64
CA PHE A 300 -6.43 2.32 3.04
C PHE A 300 -7.43 1.18 2.93
N TYR A 301 -6.89 -0.02 2.77
CA TYR A 301 -7.58 -1.29 2.75
C TYR A 301 -7.02 -2.17 3.88
N ALA A 302 -7.89 -2.57 4.81
CA ALA A 302 -7.54 -3.47 5.91
C ALA A 302 -7.67 -4.93 5.44
N LYS A 303 -6.56 -5.67 5.49
CA LYS A 303 -6.44 -7.03 4.92
C LYS A 303 -6.94 -8.12 5.87
N GLN A 304 -6.89 -7.87 7.18
CA GLN A 304 -7.13 -8.87 8.21
C GLN A 304 -8.44 -8.63 8.98
N LEU A 305 -9.44 -8.06 8.30
CA LEU A 305 -10.73 -7.81 8.93
C LEU A 305 -11.41 -9.12 9.35
N PRO A 306 -11.84 -9.24 10.62
CA PRO A 306 -12.63 -10.37 11.06
C PRO A 306 -13.99 -10.40 10.36
N PRO A 307 -14.76 -11.50 10.45
CA PRO A 307 -16.08 -11.59 9.83
C PRO A 307 -16.98 -10.43 10.24
N ALA A 308 -17.70 -9.85 9.29
CA ALA A 308 -18.57 -8.69 9.52
C ALA A 308 -19.72 -8.96 10.52
N SER A 309 -19.99 -10.23 10.84
CA SER A 309 -20.90 -10.64 11.91
C SER A 309 -20.43 -10.20 13.30
N ASN A 310 -19.11 -10.05 13.51
CA ASN A 310 -18.54 -9.49 14.73
C ASN A 310 -18.18 -8.01 14.51
N ARG A 311 -19.20 -7.15 14.60
CA ARG A 311 -19.09 -5.71 14.30
C ARG A 311 -18.03 -5.00 15.15
N ASP A 312 -17.93 -5.33 16.42
CA ASP A 312 -17.00 -4.66 17.34
C ASP A 312 -15.55 -5.02 17.00
N ALA A 313 -15.26 -6.30 16.76
CA ALA A 313 -13.93 -6.73 16.31
C ALA A 313 -13.57 -6.15 14.93
N TRP A 314 -14.55 -6.07 14.02
CA TRP A 314 -14.36 -5.50 12.69
C TRP A 314 -14.01 -4.01 12.75
N LEU A 315 -14.73 -3.24 13.58
CA LEU A 315 -14.45 -1.82 13.80
C LEU A 315 -13.10 -1.61 14.49
N ALA A 316 -12.76 -2.45 15.47
CA ALA A 316 -11.48 -2.39 16.17
C ALA A 316 -10.33 -2.61 15.19
N GLU A 317 -10.39 -3.66 14.36
CA GLU A 317 -9.34 -3.96 13.38
C GLU A 317 -9.18 -2.85 12.33
N GLY A 318 -10.29 -2.29 11.82
CA GLY A 318 -10.21 -1.17 10.89
C GLY A 318 -9.67 0.12 11.51
N THR A 319 -9.97 0.36 12.79
CA THR A 319 -9.41 1.49 13.54
C THR A 319 -7.91 1.30 13.73
N GLU A 320 -7.45 0.11 14.10
CA GLU A 320 -6.03 -0.19 14.23
C GLU A 320 -5.29 -0.12 12.88
N SER A 321 -5.91 -0.61 11.81
CA SER A 321 -5.40 -0.43 10.44
C SER A 321 -5.22 1.05 10.07
N TYR A 322 -6.16 1.91 10.48
CA TYR A 322 -6.02 3.35 10.32
C TYR A 322 -4.85 3.91 11.14
N ARG A 323 -4.67 3.47 12.39
CA ARG A 323 -3.54 3.91 13.23
C ARG A 323 -2.20 3.55 12.59
N VAL A 324 -2.05 2.30 12.13
CA VAL A 324 -0.87 1.82 11.39
C VAL A 324 -0.61 2.72 10.19
N PHE A 325 -1.65 3.03 9.40
CA PHE A 325 -1.52 3.89 8.23
C PHE A 325 -1.00 5.30 8.59
N ILE A 326 -1.57 5.95 9.61
CA ILE A 326 -1.11 7.28 10.05
C ILE A 326 0.34 7.25 10.54
N ARG A 327 0.69 6.33 11.45
CA ARG A 327 2.07 6.20 11.97
C ARG A 327 3.08 6.00 10.84
N THR A 328 2.70 5.19 9.87
CA THR A 328 3.56 4.89 8.71
C THR A 328 3.75 6.10 7.80
N LEU A 329 2.70 6.89 7.55
CA LEU A 329 2.82 8.13 6.79
C LEU A 329 3.73 9.15 7.52
N LEU A 330 3.58 9.28 8.84
CA LEU A 330 4.42 10.15 9.65
C LEU A 330 5.89 9.69 9.69
N SER A 331 6.15 8.39 9.58
CA SER A 331 7.53 7.84 9.62
C SER A 331 8.47 8.33 8.50
N ILE A 332 7.93 8.89 7.42
CA ILE A 332 8.71 9.46 6.30
C ILE A 332 8.41 10.95 6.03
N THR A 333 7.59 11.57 6.88
CA THR A 333 7.20 12.98 6.78
C THR A 333 8.13 13.85 7.64
N ASP A 334 8.54 15.02 7.13
CA ASP A 334 9.35 15.93 7.94
C ASP A 334 8.51 16.55 9.07
N ASN A 335 9.16 16.97 10.14
CA ASN A 335 8.52 17.68 11.24
C ASN A 335 9.01 19.13 11.32
N ILE A 336 8.34 19.98 12.11
CA ILE A 336 8.82 21.33 12.45
C ILE A 336 9.07 21.40 13.94
N VAL A 337 10.34 21.59 14.33
CA VAL A 337 10.76 21.73 15.73
C VAL A 337 11.40 23.11 15.88
N GLU A 338 10.86 23.93 16.78
CA GLU A 338 11.35 25.31 17.03
C GLU A 338 11.45 26.16 15.75
N GLY A 339 10.49 25.99 14.84
CA GLY A 339 10.42 26.73 13.56
C GLY A 339 11.37 26.24 12.48
N LYS A 340 12.08 25.12 12.68
CA LYS A 340 12.97 24.50 11.70
C LYS A 340 12.45 23.15 11.24
N VAL A 341 12.62 22.85 9.96
CA VAL A 341 12.29 21.54 9.40
C VAL A 341 13.30 20.50 9.89
N VAL A 342 12.80 19.36 10.35
CA VAL A 342 13.59 18.22 10.82
C VAL A 342 13.16 16.99 10.04
N HIS A 343 14.13 16.35 9.38
CA HIS A 343 13.90 15.11 8.64
C HIS A 343 13.72 13.89 9.56
N PRO A 344 12.92 12.90 9.17
CA PRO A 344 12.76 11.67 9.93
C PRO A 344 14.09 10.90 10.04
N GLN A 345 14.37 10.37 11.23
CA GLN A 345 15.63 9.69 11.51
C GLN A 345 15.77 8.41 10.66
N GLY A 346 16.94 8.22 10.06
CA GLY A 346 17.25 7.01 9.28
C GLY A 346 16.58 6.96 7.90
N VAL A 347 16.00 8.07 7.43
CA VAL A 347 15.41 8.17 6.09
C VAL A 347 16.30 9.05 5.21
N VAL A 348 16.71 8.52 4.06
CA VAL A 348 17.41 9.31 3.03
C VAL A 348 16.41 10.20 2.27
N ILE A 349 16.73 11.47 2.09
CA ILE A 349 15.83 12.50 1.55
C ILE A 349 16.28 12.91 0.15
N HIS A 350 15.47 12.62 -0.87
CA HIS A 350 15.76 12.96 -2.28
C HIS A 350 14.93 14.12 -2.85
N ASP A 351 14.01 14.69 -2.06
CA ASP A 351 13.02 15.66 -2.56
C ASP A 351 12.89 16.95 -1.74
N GLY A 352 13.91 17.27 -0.95
CA GLY A 352 13.98 18.49 -0.14
C GLY A 352 13.06 18.46 1.09
N GLU A 353 12.69 19.63 1.61
CA GLU A 353 11.81 19.76 2.77
C GLU A 353 10.34 19.51 2.42
N ASP A 354 9.65 18.70 3.24
CA ASP A 354 8.24 18.39 3.09
C ASP A 354 7.55 18.13 4.46
N PRO A 355 7.40 19.17 5.30
CA PRO A 355 6.80 19.05 6.62
C PRO A 355 5.26 19.13 6.62
N TYR A 356 4.67 19.50 5.47
CA TYR A 356 3.23 19.78 5.41
C TYR A 356 2.43 18.51 5.09
N PHE A 357 1.84 17.94 6.14
CA PHE A 357 0.95 16.78 6.03
C PHE A 357 -0.28 17.00 6.92
N VAL A 358 -1.46 17.11 6.30
CA VAL A 358 -2.75 17.36 6.99
C VAL A 358 -3.77 16.35 6.50
N VAL A 359 -4.42 15.68 7.45
CA VAL A 359 -5.46 14.69 7.17
C VAL A 359 -6.85 15.22 7.53
N ALA A 360 -7.88 14.61 6.98
CA ALA A 360 -9.26 14.91 7.33
C ALA A 360 -10.11 13.63 7.34
N ALA A 361 -11.21 13.67 8.07
CA ALA A 361 -12.18 12.58 8.04
C ALA A 361 -12.84 12.44 6.65
N ASP A 362 -13.06 11.18 6.23
CA ASP A 362 -13.84 10.81 5.06
C ASP A 362 -14.81 9.65 5.37
N LYS A 363 -15.32 8.95 4.34
CA LYS A 363 -16.15 7.77 4.52
C LYS A 363 -15.35 6.68 5.22
N GLY A 364 -15.96 6.08 6.25
CA GLY A 364 -15.34 5.01 7.06
C GLY A 364 -14.37 5.50 8.14
N THR A 365 -14.04 6.79 8.17
CA THR A 365 -13.10 7.40 9.14
C THR A 365 -13.72 8.61 9.85
N ALA A 366 -15.06 8.72 9.83
CA ALA A 366 -15.77 9.91 10.29
C ALA A 366 -15.48 10.30 11.74
N THR A 367 -15.20 9.32 12.60
CA THR A 367 -14.87 9.48 14.03
C THR A 367 -13.37 9.35 14.31
N PHE A 368 -12.53 9.24 13.27
CA PHE A 368 -11.10 8.91 13.44
C PHE A 368 -10.20 10.14 13.50
N SER A 369 -10.74 11.35 13.37
CA SER A 369 -9.95 12.59 13.48
C SER A 369 -9.24 12.68 14.83
N ASP A 370 -9.92 12.34 15.93
CA ASP A 370 -9.30 12.33 17.27
C ASP A 370 -8.19 11.27 17.38
N VAL A 371 -8.36 10.13 16.71
CA VAL A 371 -7.33 9.08 16.63
C VAL A 371 -6.07 9.61 15.92
N ALA A 372 -6.23 10.30 14.79
CA ALA A 372 -5.10 10.88 14.08
C ALA A 372 -4.41 12.00 14.88
N ASN A 373 -5.18 12.87 15.54
CA ASN A 373 -4.64 13.93 16.39
C ASN A 373 -3.87 13.37 17.59
N ALA A 374 -4.37 12.31 18.24
CA ALA A 374 -3.66 11.64 19.31
C ALA A 374 -2.31 11.08 18.83
N ILE A 375 -2.28 10.43 17.66
CA ILE A 375 -1.04 9.92 17.07
C ILE A 375 -0.07 11.07 16.74
N ALA A 376 -0.55 12.17 16.18
CA ALA A 376 0.28 13.34 15.89
C ALA A 376 0.91 13.92 17.16
N LEU A 377 0.16 14.01 18.26
CA LEU A 377 0.68 14.42 19.57
C LEU A 377 1.71 13.43 20.13
N GLU A 378 1.45 12.13 20.06
CA GLU A 378 2.41 11.08 20.47
C GLU A 378 3.72 11.14 19.67
N HIS A 379 3.64 11.51 18.38
CA HIS A 379 4.81 11.67 17.51
C HIS A 379 5.49 13.04 17.65
N GLY A 380 4.95 13.95 18.49
CA GLY A 380 5.43 15.33 18.59
C GLY A 380 5.35 16.09 17.25
N PHE A 381 4.40 15.73 16.38
CA PHE A 381 4.23 16.35 15.08
C PHE A 381 3.72 17.79 15.25
N TRP A 382 4.31 18.74 14.53
CA TRP A 382 4.15 20.18 14.76
C TRP A 382 2.71 20.71 14.68
N LEU A 383 1.85 20.03 13.92
CA LEU A 383 0.43 20.38 13.83
C LEU A 383 -0.38 19.94 15.05
N GLY A 384 0.12 19.01 15.86
CA GLY A 384 -0.53 18.53 17.08
C GLY A 384 -2.00 18.14 16.87
N ASP A 385 -2.89 18.80 17.60
CA ASP A 385 -4.34 18.63 17.53
C ASP A 385 -5.01 19.25 16.28
N ALA A 386 -4.26 20.00 15.48
CA ALA A 386 -4.69 20.53 14.19
C ALA A 386 -4.30 19.61 13.01
N PHE A 387 -3.63 18.48 13.26
CA PHE A 387 -3.20 17.52 12.24
C PHE A 387 -4.37 16.97 11.42
N ALA A 388 -5.45 16.60 12.10
CA ALA A 388 -6.67 16.07 11.54
C ALA A 388 -7.85 17.02 11.77
N SER A 389 -8.48 17.46 10.69
CA SER A 389 -9.65 18.34 10.83
C SER A 389 -10.94 17.56 11.08
N GLY A 390 -11.79 18.10 11.95
CA GLY A 390 -13.10 17.54 12.29
C GLY A 390 -13.03 16.51 13.42
N GLY A 391 -12.11 16.69 14.37
CA GLY A 391 -12.13 16.02 15.68
C GLY A 391 -12.95 16.80 16.70
N SER A 392 -12.91 16.31 17.94
CA SER A 392 -13.54 16.92 19.13
C SER A 392 -13.03 18.33 19.44
N VAL A 393 -11.82 18.65 18.98
CA VAL A 393 -11.21 19.98 19.08
C VAL A 393 -11.30 20.68 17.72
N GLY A 394 -12.02 21.81 17.67
CA GLY A 394 -12.20 22.62 16.45
C GLY A 394 -13.65 22.66 15.93
N TYR A 395 -13.82 23.06 14.66
CA TYR A 395 -15.14 23.33 14.06
C TYR A 395 -15.77 22.06 13.45
N ASP A 396 -16.81 21.51 14.09
CA ASP A 396 -17.58 20.38 13.54
C ASP A 396 -18.56 20.83 12.45
N HIS A 397 -18.02 20.98 11.25
CA HIS A 397 -18.79 21.34 10.05
C HIS A 397 -19.90 20.33 9.70
N LYS A 398 -19.81 19.07 10.17
CA LYS A 398 -20.83 18.03 9.94
C LYS A 398 -22.01 18.21 10.89
N ALA A 399 -21.76 18.32 12.21
CA ALA A 399 -22.82 18.62 13.19
C ALA A 399 -23.52 19.95 12.87
N MET A 400 -22.75 20.94 12.43
CA MET A 400 -23.31 22.25 12.03
C MET A 400 -24.00 22.22 10.66
N GLY A 401 -23.89 21.11 9.92
CA GLY A 401 -24.52 20.90 8.63
C GLY A 401 -24.06 21.89 7.55
N ILE A 402 -22.81 22.35 7.55
CA ILE A 402 -22.33 23.37 6.59
C ILE A 402 -22.59 22.95 5.15
N THR A 403 -22.20 21.73 4.78
CA THR A 403 -22.41 21.24 3.40
C THR A 403 -23.90 21.21 3.05
N ALA A 404 -24.75 20.76 3.99
CA ALA A 404 -26.19 20.74 3.80
C ALA A 404 -26.78 22.15 3.67
N LYS A 405 -26.30 23.11 4.47
CA LYS A 405 -26.68 24.52 4.38
C LYS A 405 -26.24 25.14 3.06
N GLY A 406 -25.01 24.87 2.60
CA GLY A 406 -24.52 25.33 1.30
C GLY A 406 -25.33 24.76 0.15
N ALA A 407 -25.63 23.46 0.18
CA ALA A 407 -26.51 22.81 -0.79
C ALA A 407 -27.92 23.43 -0.76
N TRP A 408 -28.47 23.71 0.42
CA TRP A 408 -29.77 24.36 0.57
C TRP A 408 -29.80 25.78 0.01
N VAL A 409 -28.75 26.58 0.25
CA VAL A 409 -28.61 27.93 -0.35
C VAL A 409 -28.56 27.84 -1.87
N SER A 410 -27.83 26.86 -2.41
CA SER A 410 -27.83 26.57 -3.86
C SER A 410 -29.25 26.29 -4.35
N VAL A 411 -29.97 25.37 -3.69
CA VAL A 411 -31.36 25.03 -4.03
C VAL A 411 -32.26 26.25 -3.99
N GLN A 412 -32.17 27.09 -2.96
CA GLN A 412 -32.96 28.32 -2.85
C GLN A 412 -32.71 29.28 -4.02
N ARG A 413 -31.43 29.50 -4.38
CA ARG A 413 -31.07 30.36 -5.52
C ARG A 413 -31.59 29.81 -6.84
N HIS A 414 -31.35 28.52 -7.12
CA HIS A 414 -31.84 27.89 -8.35
C HIS A 414 -33.38 27.85 -8.39
N PHE A 415 -34.06 27.64 -7.26
CA PHE A 415 -35.52 27.65 -7.21
C PHE A 415 -36.11 29.04 -7.49
N ALA A 416 -35.55 30.09 -6.86
CA ALA A 416 -35.95 31.47 -7.12
C ALA A 416 -35.79 31.84 -8.60
N GLU A 417 -34.67 31.42 -9.20
CA GLU A 417 -34.43 31.62 -10.63
C GLU A 417 -35.43 30.87 -11.51
N ARG A 418 -35.73 29.61 -11.18
CA ARG A 418 -36.76 28.85 -11.92
C ARG A 418 -38.15 29.45 -11.79
N LEU A 419 -38.50 30.06 -10.65
CA LEU A 419 -39.74 30.83 -10.48
C LEU A 419 -39.75 32.08 -11.37
N ARG A 420 -38.64 32.84 -11.42
CA ARG A 420 -38.52 34.00 -12.31
C ARG A 420 -38.74 33.60 -13.77
N MET A 421 -38.08 32.53 -14.21
CA MET A 421 -38.27 32.00 -15.57
C MET A 421 -39.71 31.54 -15.81
N PHE A 422 -40.34 30.85 -14.85
CA PHE A 422 -41.72 30.39 -14.97
C PHE A 422 -42.71 31.56 -15.15
N ALA A 423 -42.43 32.72 -14.56
CA ALA A 423 -43.27 33.91 -14.68
C ALA A 423 -43.10 34.67 -16.01
N LEU A 424 -42.14 34.30 -16.87
CA LEU A 424 -41.97 34.93 -18.18
C LEU A 424 -43.10 34.51 -19.14
N PRO A 425 -43.61 35.41 -19.99
CA PRO A 425 -44.67 35.09 -20.95
C PRO A 425 -44.35 33.92 -21.89
N ARG A 426 -43.07 33.77 -22.24
CA ARG A 426 -42.47 32.59 -22.84
C ARG A 426 -41.11 32.41 -22.18
N SER A 427 -40.81 31.21 -21.70
CA SER A 427 -39.51 30.88 -21.14
C SER A 427 -38.91 29.66 -21.81
N SER A 428 -37.59 29.67 -21.82
CA SER A 428 -36.71 28.61 -22.26
C SER A 428 -35.53 28.51 -21.32
N TRP A 429 -34.76 27.43 -21.42
CA TRP A 429 -33.52 27.30 -20.66
C TRP A 429 -32.45 28.34 -21.01
N ALA A 430 -32.55 29.00 -22.16
CA ALA A 430 -31.66 30.11 -22.53
C ALA A 430 -31.95 31.39 -21.71
N ASP A 431 -33.10 31.48 -21.06
CA ASP A 431 -33.44 32.60 -20.20
C ASP A 431 -32.85 32.45 -18.79
N TYR A 432 -32.18 31.34 -18.50
CA TYR A 432 -31.59 31.06 -17.19
C TYR A 432 -30.48 32.09 -16.87
N ASP A 433 -30.49 32.64 -15.65
CA ASP A 433 -29.47 33.57 -15.18
C ASP A 433 -28.11 32.88 -15.08
N GLU A 434 -27.25 33.12 -16.08
CA GLU A 434 -25.92 32.53 -16.19
C GLU A 434 -24.99 32.96 -15.05
N THR A 435 -25.29 34.05 -14.33
CA THR A 435 -24.49 34.46 -13.16
C THR A 435 -24.60 33.49 -11.98
N LEU A 436 -25.62 32.63 -11.99
CA LEU A 436 -25.80 31.54 -11.01
C LEU A 436 -25.06 30.25 -11.40
N ILE A 437 -24.44 30.22 -12.59
CA ILE A 437 -23.64 29.12 -13.09
C ILE A 437 -22.17 29.41 -12.79
N SER A 438 -21.39 28.37 -12.53
CA SER A 438 -19.94 28.52 -12.37
C SER A 438 -19.30 29.09 -13.64
N THR A 439 -18.25 29.89 -13.50
CA THR A 439 -17.49 30.48 -14.61
C THR A 439 -17.13 29.43 -15.67
N GLY A 440 -17.38 29.76 -16.93
CA GLY A 440 -17.16 28.88 -18.09
C GLY A 440 -18.22 27.78 -18.26
N GLY A 441 -19.08 27.53 -17.27
CA GLY A 441 -20.26 26.68 -17.41
C GLY A 441 -21.36 27.36 -18.23
N GLY A 442 -22.37 26.59 -18.63
CA GLY A 442 -23.47 27.14 -19.42
C GLY A 442 -24.66 26.21 -19.55
N VAL A 443 -25.72 26.74 -20.16
CA VAL A 443 -26.95 26.00 -20.47
C VAL A 443 -27.01 25.76 -21.97
N PHE A 444 -27.05 24.49 -22.37
CA PHE A 444 -27.00 24.10 -23.78
C PHE A 444 -28.33 23.50 -24.23
N PRO A 445 -28.85 23.86 -25.43
CA PRO A 445 -30.07 23.26 -25.93
C PRO A 445 -29.83 21.78 -26.24
N ARG A 446 -30.81 20.92 -25.90
CA ARG A 446 -30.72 19.47 -26.17
C ARG A 446 -30.58 19.11 -27.65
N THR A 447 -30.91 20.04 -28.54
CA THR A 447 -30.79 19.92 -30.00
C THR A 447 -29.42 20.34 -30.53
N ALA A 448 -28.53 20.87 -29.69
CA ALA A 448 -27.17 21.23 -30.08
C ALA A 448 -26.45 19.97 -30.58
N LYS A 449 -26.03 19.99 -31.85
CA LYS A 449 -25.21 18.91 -32.44
C LYS A 449 -23.74 19.00 -32.01
N VAL A 450 -23.30 20.20 -31.62
CA VAL A 450 -21.94 20.50 -31.17
C VAL A 450 -22.03 21.52 -30.04
N ILE A 451 -21.29 21.30 -28.96
CA ILE A 451 -21.14 22.24 -27.85
C ILE A 451 -19.66 22.62 -27.78
N ALA A 452 -19.34 23.90 -27.95
CA ALA A 452 -18.00 24.40 -27.74
C ALA A 452 -17.69 24.40 -26.24
N LEU A 453 -16.65 23.65 -25.86
CA LEU A 453 -16.21 23.59 -24.46
C LEU A 453 -15.23 24.74 -24.18
N THR A 454 -15.54 25.52 -23.15
CA THR A 454 -14.65 26.52 -22.56
C THR A 454 -13.45 25.85 -21.90
N ASP A 455 -12.39 26.62 -21.65
CA ASP A 455 -11.19 26.11 -20.97
C ASP A 455 -11.51 25.60 -19.56
N GLU A 456 -12.45 26.24 -18.86
CA GLU A 456 -12.92 25.80 -17.55
C GLU A 456 -13.66 24.46 -17.62
N VAL A 457 -14.54 24.27 -18.60
CA VAL A 457 -15.26 23.00 -18.79
C VAL A 457 -14.32 21.89 -19.23
N ARG A 458 -13.37 22.19 -20.13
CA ARG A 458 -12.30 21.26 -20.51
C ARG A 458 -11.47 20.84 -19.31
N THR A 459 -11.08 21.79 -18.46
CA THR A 459 -10.34 21.52 -17.23
C THR A 459 -11.15 20.70 -16.24
N ALA A 460 -12.44 21.01 -16.05
CA ALA A 460 -13.31 20.29 -15.13
C ALA A 460 -13.62 18.86 -15.59
N LEU A 461 -13.67 18.63 -16.91
CA LEU A 461 -13.98 17.35 -17.53
C LEU A 461 -12.74 16.57 -18.03
N ASP A 462 -11.54 17.12 -17.88
CA ASP A 462 -10.27 16.51 -18.30
C ASP A 462 -10.23 16.24 -19.83
N ILE A 463 -10.78 17.17 -20.63
CA ILE A 463 -10.83 17.09 -22.10
C ILE A 463 -9.70 17.95 -22.69
N VAL A 464 -8.76 17.30 -23.39
CA VAL A 464 -7.62 17.95 -24.07
C VAL A 464 -8.07 18.69 -25.33
#